data_AF-A0A9D6FN78-F1
#
_entry.id   AF-A0A9D6FN78-F1
#
_cell.length_a   1.000
_cell.length_b   1.000
_cell.length_c   1.000
_cell.angle_alpha   90.00
_cell.angle_beta   90.00
_cell.angle_gamma   90.00
#
_symmetry.space_group_name_H-M   'P 1'
#
loop_
_entity.id
_entity.type
_entity.pdbx_description
1 polymer ?
#
loop_
_entity_poly.entity_id
_entity_poly.type
_entity_poly.pdbx_seq_one_letter_code
_entity_poly.pdbx_strand_id
1 'polypeptide(L)'
;MGRKGDEEMAGDRARSLADGALVAVGIALIFDAFSGSGELLAILVRGPGGAPLPPLAGWSIGLALLVRRRFPTAALVVCAATAALALSNAVDFWRIVVAGGIRSAFPVPLSLLVAALFAGGARTRPASAASGGARWIALAAAGPAALLLHIATLGSTDYRRPAEAIVVFGARPGSLALHDRTREGARLWKEGLAPRLVLSGAPDEVDDMAAIARREKVPDSAIVRDDAGVNTAATLRNLRSRRVLAVSHDYHLARIKLAAGRMGIECATVPCAETRPLTRKAWYVAREVAAFPYYYLFRRA
;
A
#
# COMPACT_ATOMS: atom_id res chain seq x y z
N MET A 1 -21.82 24.96 -33.98
CA MET A 1 -22.65 24.18 -33.04
C MET A 1 -21.94 22.96 -32.43
N GLY A 2 -21.00 22.30 -33.13
CA GLY A 2 -20.35 21.07 -32.62
C GLY A 2 -19.42 21.22 -31.40
N ARG A 3 -18.56 22.23 -31.38
CA ARG A 3 -17.53 22.39 -30.32
C ARG A 3 -18.09 22.57 -28.89
N LYS A 4 -19.24 23.23 -28.75
CA LYS A 4 -19.91 23.43 -27.45
C LYS A 4 -20.53 22.13 -26.92
N GLY A 5 -21.03 21.27 -27.81
CA GLY A 5 -21.56 19.95 -27.46
C GLY A 5 -20.45 18.96 -27.07
N ASP A 6 -19.29 19.04 -27.71
CA ASP A 6 -18.14 18.19 -27.37
C ASP A 6 -17.54 18.51 -26.00
N GLU A 7 -17.42 19.81 -25.66
CA GLU A 7 -16.94 20.27 -24.35
C GLU A 7 -17.93 19.88 -23.22
N GLU A 8 -19.23 20.00 -23.47
CA GLU A 8 -20.28 19.60 -22.52
C GLU A 8 -20.29 18.08 -22.29
N MET A 9 -20.17 17.29 -23.36
CA MET A 9 -20.09 15.83 -23.30
C MET A 9 -18.82 15.36 -22.57
N ALA A 10 -17.67 16.00 -22.80
CA ALA A 10 -16.43 15.71 -22.10
C ALA A 10 -16.54 16.02 -20.59
N GLY A 11 -17.17 17.14 -20.24
CA GLY A 11 -17.47 17.52 -18.85
C GLY A 11 -18.37 16.50 -18.14
N ASP A 12 -19.41 16.02 -18.82
CA ASP A 12 -20.31 14.99 -18.27
C ASP A 12 -19.61 13.64 -18.06
N ARG A 13 -18.76 13.21 -19.00
CA ARG A 13 -17.94 12.00 -18.83
C ARG A 13 -17.00 12.11 -17.64
N ALA A 14 -16.28 13.23 -17.50
CA ALA A 14 -15.36 13.44 -16.38
C ALA A 14 -16.10 13.41 -15.03
N ARG A 15 -17.27 14.05 -14.94
CA ARG A 15 -18.14 13.99 -13.75
C ARG A 15 -18.60 12.57 -13.45
N SER A 16 -18.97 11.80 -14.46
CA SER A 16 -19.43 10.41 -14.34
C SER A 16 -18.32 9.47 -13.85
N LEU A 17 -17.09 9.65 -14.34
CA LEU A 17 -15.91 8.91 -13.87
C LEU A 17 -15.61 9.22 -12.39
N ALA A 18 -15.60 10.49 -12.01
CA ALA A 18 -15.40 10.90 -10.61
C ALA A 18 -16.51 10.36 -9.70
N ASP A 19 -17.78 10.40 -10.15
CA ASP A 19 -18.93 9.84 -9.44
C ASP A 19 -18.76 8.33 -9.18
N GLY A 20 -18.32 7.58 -10.19
CA GLY A 20 -18.04 6.14 -10.09
C GLY A 20 -16.90 5.82 -9.13
N ALA A 21 -15.78 6.56 -9.20
CA ALA A 21 -14.65 6.35 -8.30
C ALA A 21 -15.00 6.61 -6.83
N LEU A 22 -15.74 7.68 -6.55
CA LEU A 22 -16.21 8.00 -5.19
C LEU A 22 -17.18 6.95 -4.64
N VAL A 23 -18.06 6.41 -5.50
CA VAL A 23 -18.93 5.28 -5.10
C VAL A 23 -18.09 4.04 -4.78
N ALA A 24 -17.07 3.72 -5.60
CA ALA A 24 -16.19 2.59 -5.35
C ALA A 24 -15.49 2.71 -3.98
N VAL A 25 -14.91 3.88 -3.70
CA VAL A 25 -14.28 4.18 -2.40
C VAL A 25 -15.29 4.09 -1.26
N GLY A 26 -16.50 4.62 -1.46
CA GLY A 26 -17.57 4.54 -0.47
C GLY A 26 -17.92 3.10 -0.10
N ILE A 27 -18.15 2.24 -1.10
CA ILE A 27 -18.44 0.81 -0.90
C ILE A 27 -17.28 0.13 -0.16
N ALA A 28 -16.03 0.38 -0.59
CA ALA A 28 -14.85 -0.22 0.02
C ALA A 28 -14.69 0.17 1.50
N LEU A 29 -14.94 1.43 1.86
CA LEU A 29 -14.87 1.91 3.24
C LEU A 29 -15.97 1.37 4.14
N ILE A 30 -17.20 1.22 3.62
CA ILE A 30 -18.29 0.55 4.35
C ILE A 30 -17.92 -0.91 4.64
N PHE A 31 -17.41 -1.62 3.63
CA PHE A 31 -16.97 -3.00 3.79
C PHE A 31 -15.82 -3.11 4.81
N ASP A 32 -14.83 -2.23 4.72
CA ASP A 32 -13.69 -2.18 5.63
C ASP A 32 -14.11 -1.95 7.07
N ALA A 33 -15.05 -1.02 7.28
CA ALA A 33 -15.60 -0.74 8.59
C ALA A 33 -16.43 -1.90 9.15
N PHE A 34 -17.22 -2.58 8.31
CA PHE A 34 -17.98 -3.79 8.69
C PHE A 34 -17.05 -4.95 9.04
N SER A 35 -15.91 -5.07 8.34
CA SER A 35 -14.90 -6.09 8.64
C SER A 35 -14.18 -5.88 9.98
N GLY A 36 -14.30 -4.67 10.56
CA GLY A 36 -13.61 -4.26 11.78
C GLY A 36 -12.11 -4.00 11.61
N SER A 37 -11.56 -4.09 10.38
CA SER A 37 -10.11 -4.01 10.18
C SER A 37 -9.56 -2.58 10.11
N GLY A 38 -10.26 -1.66 9.43
CA GLY A 38 -9.80 -0.28 9.28
C GLY A 38 -8.53 -0.12 8.42
N GLU A 39 -8.09 -1.19 7.74
CA GLU A 39 -6.85 -1.19 6.96
C GLU A 39 -7.00 -0.39 5.67
N LEU A 40 -8.15 -0.51 4.98
CA LEU A 40 -8.39 0.27 3.76
C LEU A 40 -8.56 1.76 4.10
N LEU A 41 -9.22 2.07 5.21
CA LEU A 41 -9.28 3.44 5.72
C LEU A 41 -7.89 4.00 5.99
N ALA A 42 -7.03 3.22 6.66
CA ALA A 42 -5.68 3.63 7.02
C ALA A 42 -4.71 3.80 5.84
N ILE A 43 -5.05 3.27 4.66
CA ILE A 43 -4.37 3.56 3.38
C ILE A 43 -4.75 4.93 2.85
N LEU A 44 -6.04 5.30 2.97
CA LEU A 44 -6.54 6.58 2.45
C LEU A 44 -6.16 7.74 3.35
N VAL A 45 -6.37 7.60 4.66
CA VAL A 45 -6.23 8.70 5.60
C VAL A 45 -5.93 8.20 7.02
N ARG A 46 -5.10 8.94 7.73
CA ARG A 46 -4.76 8.73 9.14
C ARG A 46 -5.01 9.99 9.94
N GLY A 47 -5.26 9.82 11.23
CA GLY A 47 -5.34 10.93 12.17
C GLY A 47 -4.01 11.66 12.33
N PRO A 48 -4.00 12.78 13.07
CA PRO A 48 -2.80 13.55 13.36
C PRO A 48 -1.65 12.66 13.90
N GLY A 49 -0.43 12.91 13.44
CA GLY A 49 0.74 12.10 13.83
C GLY A 49 0.73 10.66 13.28
N GLY A 50 -0.14 10.35 12.31
CA GLY A 50 -0.22 9.03 11.69
C GLY A 50 -1.05 8.00 12.46
N ALA A 51 -1.79 8.44 13.49
CA ALA A 51 -2.65 7.58 14.29
C ALA A 51 -3.74 6.91 13.42
N PRO A 52 -4.05 5.62 13.62
CA PRO A 52 -5.16 4.99 12.90
C PRO A 52 -6.47 5.64 13.31
N LEU A 53 -7.36 5.86 12.34
CA LEU A 53 -8.74 6.27 12.63
C LEU A 53 -9.57 5.05 13.03
N PRO A 54 -10.59 5.21 13.91
CA PRO A 54 -11.46 4.10 14.26
C PRO A 54 -12.26 3.63 13.03
N PRO A 55 -12.64 2.35 12.93
CA PRO A 55 -13.46 1.84 11.83
C PRO A 55 -14.76 2.62 11.58
N LEU A 56 -15.34 3.23 12.62
CA LEU A 56 -16.51 4.11 12.53
C LEU A 56 -16.30 5.36 11.64
N ALA A 57 -15.06 5.84 11.52
CA ALA A 57 -14.74 6.90 10.56
C ALA A 57 -14.90 6.40 9.11
N GLY A 58 -14.58 5.13 8.85
CA GLY A 58 -14.82 4.47 7.56
C GLY A 58 -16.31 4.40 7.22
N TRP A 59 -17.17 4.09 8.19
CA TRP A 59 -18.63 4.17 8.04
C TRP A 59 -19.09 5.59 7.65
N SER A 60 -18.61 6.59 8.39
CA SER A 60 -19.01 7.98 8.20
C SER A 60 -18.62 8.50 6.81
N ILE A 61 -17.37 8.27 6.41
CA ILE A 61 -16.84 8.67 5.11
C ILE A 61 -17.53 7.89 3.99
N GLY A 62 -17.65 6.57 4.13
CA GLY A 62 -18.26 5.71 3.13
C GLY A 62 -19.73 6.08 2.88
N LEU A 63 -20.51 6.28 3.95
CA LEU A 63 -21.91 6.68 3.84
C LEU A 63 -22.04 8.07 3.22
N ALA A 64 -21.22 9.04 3.67
CA ALA A 64 -21.21 10.39 3.11
C ALA A 64 -20.99 10.36 1.59
N LEU A 65 -20.10 9.50 1.08
CA LEU A 65 -19.91 9.30 -0.35
C LEU A 65 -21.16 8.67 -0.99
N LEU A 66 -21.73 7.60 -0.45
CA LEU A 66 -22.85 6.88 -1.06
C LEU A 66 -24.16 7.68 -1.09
N VAL A 67 -24.47 8.43 -0.04
CA VAL A 67 -25.72 9.22 0.06
C VAL A 67 -25.54 10.70 -0.26
N ARG A 68 -24.38 11.11 -0.82
CA ARG A 68 -24.07 12.51 -1.16
C ARG A 68 -25.12 13.22 -1.99
N ARG A 69 -25.89 12.48 -2.79
CA ARG A 69 -26.99 13.03 -3.61
C ARG A 69 -28.20 13.46 -2.77
N ARG A 70 -28.46 12.73 -1.68
CA ARG A 70 -29.59 12.99 -0.78
C ARG A 70 -29.24 14.01 0.31
N PHE A 71 -27.97 14.05 0.72
CA PHE A 71 -27.45 14.90 1.80
C PHE A 71 -26.16 15.63 1.38
N PRO A 72 -26.22 16.57 0.42
CA PRO A 72 -25.03 17.18 -0.18
C PRO A 72 -24.20 18.00 0.82
N THR A 73 -24.85 18.75 1.72
CA THR A 73 -24.14 19.56 2.74
C THR A 73 -23.36 18.69 3.72
N ALA A 74 -23.98 17.61 4.23
CA ALA A 74 -23.30 16.68 5.12
C ALA A 74 -22.14 15.97 4.42
N ALA A 75 -22.34 15.53 3.17
CA ALA A 75 -21.28 14.93 2.37
C ALA A 75 -20.12 15.90 2.10
N LEU A 76 -20.41 17.17 1.80
CA LEU A 76 -19.42 18.22 1.65
C LEU A 76 -18.57 18.38 2.92
N VAL A 77 -19.20 18.45 4.10
CA VAL A 77 -18.49 18.59 5.38
C VAL A 77 -17.57 17.39 5.62
N VAL A 78 -18.07 16.16 5.44
CA VAL A 78 -17.27 14.93 5.66
C VAL A 78 -16.13 14.82 4.64
N CYS A 79 -16.38 15.10 3.37
CA CYS A 79 -15.34 15.10 2.34
C CYS A 79 -14.30 16.19 2.58
N ALA A 80 -14.70 17.40 2.99
CA ALA A 80 -13.78 18.48 3.31
C ALA A 80 -12.90 18.13 4.54
N ALA A 81 -13.49 17.56 5.58
CA ALA A 81 -12.74 17.09 6.75
C ALA A 81 -11.74 15.97 6.38
N THR A 82 -12.17 15.02 5.55
CA THR A 82 -11.30 13.93 5.06
C THR A 82 -10.16 14.48 4.20
N ALA A 83 -10.45 15.44 3.32
CA ALA A 83 -9.43 16.10 2.51
C ALA A 83 -8.43 16.88 3.37
N ALA A 84 -8.89 17.56 4.43
CA ALA A 84 -8.01 18.27 5.36
C ALA A 84 -7.09 17.31 6.13
N LEU A 85 -7.59 16.16 6.59
CA LEU A 85 -6.77 15.12 7.20
C LEU A 85 -5.74 14.55 6.21
N ALA A 86 -6.14 14.28 4.97
CA ALA A 86 -5.24 13.81 3.93
C ALA A 86 -4.14 14.86 3.62
N LEU A 87 -4.48 16.15 3.58
CA LEU A 87 -3.49 17.23 3.47
C LEU A 87 -2.54 17.26 4.68
N SER A 88 -3.04 17.07 5.90
CA SER A 88 -2.19 16.93 7.09
C SER A 88 -1.22 15.75 6.95
N ASN A 89 -1.68 14.59 6.48
CA ASN A 89 -0.81 13.43 6.24
C ASN A 89 0.25 13.72 5.16
N ALA A 90 -0.08 14.51 4.13
CA ALA A 90 0.89 14.93 3.13
C ALA A 90 1.97 15.86 3.71
N VAL A 91 1.58 16.77 4.61
CA VAL A 91 2.55 17.63 5.32
C VAL A 91 3.44 16.77 6.22
N ASP A 92 2.88 15.83 6.98
CA ASP A 92 3.64 14.93 7.84
C ASP A 92 4.62 14.06 7.05
N PHE A 93 4.20 13.55 5.88
CA PHE A 93 5.09 12.84 4.96
C PHE A 93 6.31 13.70 4.60
N TRP A 94 6.11 14.94 4.15
CA TRP A 94 7.22 15.80 3.77
C TRP A 94 8.10 16.22 4.95
N ARG A 95 7.51 16.44 6.13
CA ARG A 95 8.28 16.67 7.36
C ARG A 95 9.23 15.50 7.65
N ILE A 96 8.74 14.26 7.54
CA ILE A 96 9.54 13.06 7.78
C ILE A 96 10.62 12.89 6.70
N VAL A 97 10.30 13.17 5.43
CA VAL A 97 11.28 13.15 4.33
C VAL A 97 12.40 14.17 4.57
N VAL A 98 12.06 15.42 4.89
CA VAL A 98 13.05 16.49 5.15
C VAL A 98 13.90 16.18 6.39
N ALA A 99 13.31 15.56 7.41
CA ALA A 99 14.03 15.08 8.59
C ALA A 99 14.89 13.83 8.32
N GLY A 100 14.86 13.26 7.11
CA GLY A 100 15.62 12.06 6.74
C GLY A 100 15.07 10.76 7.33
N GLY A 101 13.85 10.77 7.88
CA GLY A 101 13.23 9.59 8.50
C GLY A 101 12.73 8.56 7.50
N ILE A 102 12.44 8.97 6.26
CA ILE A 102 12.10 8.08 5.13
C ILE A 102 12.73 8.61 3.85
N ARG A 103 12.89 7.73 2.85
CA ARG A 103 13.32 8.13 1.50
C ARG A 103 12.34 7.60 0.47
N SER A 104 11.70 8.48 -0.30
CA SER A 104 10.76 8.09 -1.35
C SER A 104 11.33 8.42 -2.72
N ALA A 105 11.32 7.46 -3.63
CA ALA A 105 11.59 7.71 -5.05
C ALA A 105 10.36 8.28 -5.78
N PHE A 106 9.17 8.22 -5.17
CA PHE A 106 7.95 8.77 -5.73
C PHE A 106 7.71 10.20 -5.22
N PRO A 107 7.53 11.18 -6.12
CA PRO A 107 7.57 12.60 -5.79
C PRO A 107 6.30 13.13 -5.09
N VAL A 108 5.21 12.35 -5.06
CA VAL A 108 3.91 12.81 -4.57
C VAL A 108 3.31 11.78 -3.60
N PRO A 109 3.11 12.08 -2.31
CA PRO A 109 2.48 11.13 -1.41
C PRO A 109 1.03 10.82 -1.84
N LEU A 110 0.60 9.58 -1.64
CA LEU A 110 -0.76 9.11 -1.91
C LEU A 110 -1.83 10.05 -1.31
N SER A 111 -1.55 10.61 -0.14
CA SER A 111 -2.44 11.51 0.58
C SER A 111 -2.79 12.80 -0.18
N LEU A 112 -1.94 13.30 -1.07
CA LEU A 112 -2.31 14.44 -1.95
C LEU A 112 -3.35 14.03 -3.00
N LEU A 113 -3.25 12.81 -3.53
CA LEU A 113 -4.22 12.27 -4.50
C LEU A 113 -5.55 11.96 -3.81
N VAL A 114 -5.51 11.48 -2.57
CA VAL A 114 -6.70 11.32 -1.72
C VAL A 114 -7.34 12.68 -1.42
N ALA A 115 -6.54 13.69 -1.02
CA ALA A 115 -7.04 15.03 -0.79
C ALA A 115 -7.73 15.62 -2.04
N ALA A 116 -7.12 15.45 -3.22
CA ALA A 116 -7.70 15.87 -4.49
C ALA A 116 -9.01 15.13 -4.80
N LEU A 117 -9.06 13.81 -4.59
CA LEU A 117 -10.26 12.99 -4.80
C LEU A 117 -11.42 13.48 -3.92
N PHE A 118 -11.19 13.68 -2.63
CA PHE A 118 -12.24 14.12 -1.70
C PHE A 118 -12.62 15.60 -1.88
N ALA A 119 -11.65 16.47 -2.17
CA ALA A 119 -11.92 17.87 -2.49
C ALA A 119 -12.69 18.04 -3.81
N GLY A 120 -12.40 17.18 -4.80
CA GLY A 120 -13.15 17.11 -6.05
C GLY A 120 -14.54 16.53 -5.85
N GLY A 121 -14.64 15.42 -5.12
CA GLY A 121 -15.91 14.74 -4.83
C GLY A 121 -16.91 15.55 -4.02
N ALA A 122 -16.42 16.48 -3.20
CA ALA A 122 -17.26 17.43 -2.50
C ALA A 122 -17.93 18.45 -3.44
N ARG A 123 -17.37 18.65 -4.64
CA ARG A 123 -17.79 19.66 -5.63
C ARG A 123 -18.47 19.04 -6.86
N THR A 124 -18.39 17.72 -7.04
CA THR A 124 -18.99 17.05 -8.20
C THR A 124 -20.51 17.07 -8.08
N ARG A 125 -21.16 17.85 -8.96
CA ARG A 125 -22.60 17.71 -9.22
C ARG A 125 -22.87 16.33 -9.84
N PRO A 126 -23.98 15.66 -9.49
CA PRO A 126 -24.31 14.37 -10.06
C PRO A 126 -24.41 14.47 -11.59
N ALA A 127 -23.70 13.57 -12.29
CA ALA A 127 -23.76 13.50 -13.75
C ALA A 127 -25.19 13.14 -14.22
N SER A 128 -25.57 13.65 -15.39
CA SER A 128 -26.81 13.30 -16.06
C SER A 128 -26.85 11.78 -16.39
N ALA A 129 -28.05 11.19 -16.44
CA ALA A 129 -28.23 9.76 -16.71
C ALA A 129 -27.66 9.31 -18.07
N ALA A 130 -27.36 10.25 -18.98
CA ALA A 130 -26.85 10.02 -20.33
C ALA A 130 -25.40 9.48 -20.39
N SER A 131 -24.68 9.40 -19.26
CA SER A 131 -23.27 8.98 -19.20
C SER A 131 -23.04 7.68 -18.42
N GLY A 132 -24.07 6.83 -18.30
CA GLY A 132 -24.07 5.64 -17.44
C GLY A 132 -22.87 4.69 -17.60
N GLY A 133 -22.38 4.50 -18.84
CA GLY A 133 -21.23 3.62 -19.11
C GLY A 133 -19.93 4.07 -18.44
N ALA A 134 -19.64 5.37 -18.44
CA ALA A 134 -18.41 5.90 -17.85
C ALA A 134 -18.36 5.67 -16.32
N ARG A 135 -19.49 5.83 -15.64
CA ARG A 135 -19.61 5.55 -14.20
C ARG A 135 -19.27 4.09 -13.87
N TRP A 136 -19.81 3.13 -14.63
CA TRP A 136 -19.55 1.70 -14.41
C TRP A 136 -18.09 1.34 -14.68
N ILE A 137 -17.48 1.93 -15.72
CA ILE A 137 -16.05 1.78 -16.00
C ILE A 137 -15.23 2.30 -14.80
N ALA A 138 -15.52 3.50 -14.29
CA ALA A 138 -14.81 4.04 -13.13
C ALA A 138 -15.02 3.19 -11.87
N LEU A 139 -16.23 2.68 -11.63
CA LEU A 139 -16.51 1.80 -10.51
C LEU A 139 -15.64 0.53 -10.55
N ALA A 140 -15.53 -0.10 -11.74
CA ALA A 140 -14.72 -1.29 -11.93
C ALA A 140 -13.21 -1.01 -11.86
N ALA A 141 -12.76 0.13 -12.40
CA ALA A 141 -11.35 0.49 -12.48
C ALA A 141 -10.77 1.09 -11.18
N ALA A 142 -11.60 1.70 -10.32
CA ALA A 142 -11.15 2.43 -9.14
C ALA A 142 -10.37 1.57 -8.15
N GLY A 143 -10.82 0.34 -7.89
CA GLY A 143 -10.13 -0.59 -6.99
C GLY A 143 -8.72 -0.93 -7.48
N PRO A 144 -8.56 -1.51 -8.69
CA PRO A 144 -7.24 -1.76 -9.28
C PRO A 144 -6.36 -0.52 -9.38
N ALA A 145 -6.91 0.63 -9.78
CA ALA A 145 -6.15 1.88 -9.89
C ALA A 145 -5.63 2.36 -8.52
N ALA A 146 -6.47 2.31 -7.48
CA ALA A 146 -6.07 2.65 -6.12
C ALA A 146 -4.98 1.70 -5.59
N LEU A 147 -5.09 0.40 -5.87
CA LEU A 147 -4.08 -0.58 -5.48
C LEU A 147 -2.76 -0.39 -6.23
N LEU A 148 -2.79 -0.13 -7.54
CA LEU A 148 -1.59 0.18 -8.31
C LEU A 148 -0.87 1.41 -7.75
N LEU A 149 -1.63 2.46 -7.43
CA LEU A 149 -1.08 3.67 -6.84
C LEU A 149 -0.53 3.41 -5.43
N HIS A 150 -1.22 2.62 -4.61
CA HIS A 150 -0.73 2.23 -3.29
C HIS A 150 0.57 1.41 -3.37
N ILE A 151 0.64 0.42 -4.27
CA ILE A 151 1.84 -0.37 -4.53
C ILE A 151 2.98 0.53 -5.00
N ALA A 152 2.72 1.46 -5.94
CA ALA A 152 3.74 2.37 -6.45
C ALA A 152 4.27 3.32 -5.38
N THR A 153 3.39 3.96 -4.61
CA THR A 153 3.76 4.97 -3.60
C THR A 153 4.44 4.34 -2.38
N LEU A 154 3.87 3.27 -1.83
CA LEU A 154 4.45 2.59 -0.67
C LEU A 154 5.68 1.77 -1.05
N GLY A 155 5.64 1.06 -2.18
CA GLY A 155 6.74 0.22 -2.65
C GLY A 155 8.00 1.00 -3.01
N SER A 156 7.87 2.27 -3.39
CA SER A 156 9.00 3.15 -3.71
C SER A 156 9.53 3.95 -2.50
N THR A 157 8.95 3.74 -1.31
CA THR A 157 9.35 4.43 -0.10
C THR A 157 10.13 3.47 0.82
N ASP A 158 11.31 3.89 1.19
CA ASP A 158 12.21 3.25 2.14
C ASP A 158 11.91 3.77 3.55
N TYR A 159 11.33 2.89 4.37
CA TYR A 159 10.95 3.16 5.76
C TYR A 159 11.95 2.59 6.76
N ARG A 160 13.23 2.44 6.38
CA ARG A 160 14.25 1.90 7.27
C ARG A 160 14.31 2.66 8.60
N ARG A 161 14.42 1.89 9.67
CA ARG A 161 14.54 2.36 11.05
C ARG A 161 14.99 1.17 11.92
N PRO A 162 15.57 1.41 13.10
CA PRO A 162 15.94 0.34 14.01
C PRO A 162 14.77 -0.62 14.28
N ALA A 163 15.05 -1.93 14.27
CA ALA A 163 14.08 -3.00 14.43
C ALA A 163 14.70 -4.21 15.15
N GLU A 164 13.87 -5.19 15.51
CA GLU A 164 14.33 -6.43 16.17
C GLU A 164 14.92 -7.43 15.17
N ALA A 165 14.41 -7.43 13.94
CA ALA A 165 14.89 -8.29 12.87
C ALA A 165 14.72 -7.63 11.49
N ILE A 166 15.66 -7.92 10.60
CA ILE A 166 15.53 -7.73 9.16
C ILE A 166 15.02 -9.04 8.58
N VAL A 167 13.92 -9.01 7.83
CA VAL A 167 13.28 -10.19 7.24
C VAL A 167 13.39 -10.11 5.73
N VAL A 168 14.17 -11.00 5.14
CA VAL A 168 14.33 -11.13 3.69
C VAL A 168 13.29 -12.13 3.19
N PHE A 169 12.37 -11.65 2.35
CA PHE A 169 11.35 -12.49 1.74
C PHE A 169 11.90 -13.21 0.51
N GLY A 170 11.73 -14.52 0.50
CA GLY A 170 12.16 -15.43 -0.56
C GLY A 170 11.63 -15.09 -1.96
N ALA A 171 12.36 -15.60 -2.94
CA ALA A 171 12.12 -15.52 -4.36
C ALA A 171 12.77 -16.74 -5.01
N ARG A 172 12.51 -16.97 -6.30
CA ARG A 172 13.02 -18.17 -7.00
C ARG A 172 14.53 -18.38 -6.73
N PRO A 173 14.96 -19.60 -6.35
CA PRO A 173 16.38 -19.92 -6.18
C PRO A 173 17.21 -19.57 -7.41
N GLY A 174 18.45 -19.10 -7.18
CA GLY A 174 19.37 -18.61 -8.20
C GLY A 174 18.88 -17.38 -8.98
N SER A 175 17.74 -16.76 -8.60
CA SER A 175 17.25 -15.57 -9.28
C SER A 175 17.94 -14.29 -8.83
N LEU A 176 18.00 -13.32 -9.74
CA LEU A 176 18.48 -11.98 -9.42
C LEU A 176 17.65 -11.32 -8.31
N ALA A 177 16.34 -11.60 -8.27
CA ALA A 177 15.48 -11.06 -7.23
C ALA A 177 15.85 -11.57 -5.83
N LEU A 178 16.18 -12.87 -5.70
CA LEU A 178 16.63 -13.45 -4.44
C LEU A 178 17.96 -12.83 -3.99
N HIS A 179 18.87 -12.67 -4.94
CA HIS A 179 20.16 -12.02 -4.73
C HIS A 179 20.03 -10.58 -4.24
N ASP A 180 19.26 -9.75 -4.95
CA ASP A 180 19.10 -8.32 -4.64
C ASP A 180 18.45 -8.10 -3.27
N ARG A 181 17.42 -8.88 -2.94
CA ARG A 181 16.77 -8.83 -1.62
C ARG A 181 17.73 -9.20 -0.50
N THR A 182 18.52 -10.25 -0.70
CA THR A 182 19.45 -10.74 0.34
C THR A 182 20.61 -9.78 0.55
N ARG A 183 21.17 -9.21 -0.52
CA ARG A 183 22.22 -8.19 -0.41
C ARG A 183 21.71 -6.94 0.30
N GLU A 184 20.49 -6.51 0.00
CA GLU A 184 19.88 -5.39 0.71
C GLU A 184 19.69 -5.71 2.20
N GLY A 185 19.19 -6.91 2.54
CA GLY A 185 19.08 -7.34 3.93
C GLY A 185 20.43 -7.37 4.67
N ALA A 186 21.47 -7.90 4.03
CA ALA A 186 22.83 -7.91 4.58
C ALA A 186 23.40 -6.50 4.77
N ARG A 187 23.10 -5.57 3.85
CA ARG A 187 23.49 -4.16 3.97
C ARG A 187 22.83 -3.49 5.18
N LEU A 188 21.53 -3.66 5.37
CA LEU A 188 20.81 -3.12 6.52
C LEU A 188 21.34 -3.68 7.85
N TRP A 189 21.77 -4.95 7.85
CA TRP A 189 22.40 -5.57 9.02
C TRP A 189 23.76 -4.91 9.31
N LYS A 190 24.60 -4.68 8.29
CA LYS A 190 25.88 -3.97 8.44
C LYS A 190 25.70 -2.53 8.91
N GLU A 191 24.60 -1.88 8.54
CA GLU A 191 24.19 -0.56 9.05
C GLU A 191 23.72 -0.59 10.51
N GLY A 192 23.65 -1.77 11.13
CA GLY A 192 23.26 -1.93 12.53
C GLY A 192 21.76 -1.76 12.80
N LEU A 193 20.92 -1.82 11.76
CA LEU A 193 19.48 -1.55 11.90
C LEU A 193 18.71 -2.67 12.61
N ALA A 194 19.23 -3.88 12.63
CA ALA A 194 18.71 -4.96 13.46
C ALA A 194 19.81 -5.99 13.77
N PRO A 195 19.76 -6.66 14.92
CA PRO A 195 20.76 -7.67 15.30
C PRO A 195 20.60 -8.99 14.54
N ARG A 196 19.40 -9.29 14.03
CA ARG A 196 19.07 -10.57 13.36
C ARG A 196 18.70 -10.36 11.89
N LEU A 197 19.19 -11.24 11.03
CA LEU A 197 18.80 -11.35 9.62
C LEU A 197 18.02 -12.66 9.43
N VAL A 198 16.70 -12.56 9.30
CA VAL A 198 15.79 -13.68 9.03
C VAL A 198 15.69 -13.90 7.53
N LEU A 199 16.05 -15.09 7.09
CA LEU A 199 15.97 -15.53 5.69
C LEU A 199 14.81 -16.51 5.58
N SER A 200 13.72 -16.08 4.93
CA SER A 200 12.46 -16.84 4.91
C SER A 200 12.04 -17.20 3.49
N GLY A 201 11.86 -18.49 3.24
CA GLY A 201 11.53 -19.04 1.92
C GLY A 201 11.43 -20.56 1.95
N ALA A 202 11.36 -21.18 0.78
CA ALA A 202 11.56 -22.63 0.66
C ALA A 202 13.02 -23.02 1.01
N PRO A 203 13.30 -24.28 1.40
CA PRO A 203 14.64 -24.67 1.86
C PRO A 203 15.79 -24.32 0.90
N ASP A 204 15.59 -24.50 -0.40
CA ASP A 204 16.54 -24.15 -1.46
C ASP A 204 16.74 -22.63 -1.60
N GLU A 205 15.67 -21.84 -1.43
CA GLU A 205 15.76 -20.38 -1.35
C GLU A 205 16.58 -19.94 -0.14
N VAL A 206 16.35 -20.54 1.04
CA VAL A 206 17.04 -20.18 2.29
C VAL A 206 18.52 -20.55 2.23
N ASP A 207 18.87 -21.69 1.63
CA ASP A 207 20.27 -22.07 1.40
C ASP A 207 21.00 -21.06 0.52
N ASP A 208 20.38 -20.66 -0.59
CA ASP A 208 20.92 -19.63 -1.48
C ASP A 208 21.09 -18.28 -0.75
N MET A 209 20.07 -17.85 -0.01
CA MET A 209 20.11 -16.61 0.77
C MET A 209 21.22 -16.65 1.83
N ALA A 210 21.37 -17.77 2.55
CA ALA A 210 22.41 -17.92 3.56
C ALA A 210 23.81 -17.85 2.94
N ALA A 211 24.01 -18.49 1.78
CA ALA A 211 25.26 -18.40 1.04
C ALA A 211 25.56 -16.95 0.59
N ILE A 212 24.55 -16.21 0.11
CA ILE A 212 24.71 -14.78 -0.23
C ILE A 212 25.06 -13.96 1.02
N ALA A 213 24.34 -14.13 2.13
CA ALA A 213 24.57 -13.40 3.37
C ALA A 213 26.00 -13.61 3.92
N ARG A 214 26.50 -14.86 3.88
CA ARG A 214 27.88 -15.18 4.27
C ARG A 214 28.92 -14.53 3.36
N ARG A 215 28.70 -14.53 2.03
CA ARG A 215 29.57 -13.79 1.09
C ARG A 215 29.56 -12.30 1.37
N GLU A 216 28.42 -11.77 1.81
CA GLU A 216 28.28 -10.42 2.30
C GLU A 216 28.86 -10.22 3.72
N LYS A 217 29.57 -11.19 4.31
CA LYS A 217 30.21 -11.10 5.64
C LYS A 217 29.23 -10.95 6.81
N VAL A 218 27.99 -11.43 6.67
CA VAL A 218 27.07 -11.60 7.81
C VAL A 218 27.46 -12.90 8.55
N PRO A 219 27.74 -12.85 9.87
CA PRO A 219 28.11 -14.04 10.63
C PRO A 219 26.92 -14.97 10.82
N ASP A 220 27.16 -16.29 10.88
CA ASP A 220 26.11 -17.29 11.10
C ASP A 220 25.30 -17.04 12.39
N SER A 221 25.93 -16.47 13.41
CA SER A 221 25.25 -16.12 14.66
C SER A 221 24.14 -15.09 14.50
N ALA A 222 24.19 -14.24 13.46
CA ALA A 222 23.16 -13.25 13.16
C ALA A 222 22.06 -13.78 12.22
N ILE A 223 22.34 -14.86 11.47
CA ILE A 223 21.41 -15.44 10.51
C ILE A 223 20.36 -16.28 11.26
N VAL A 224 19.10 -16.09 10.91
CA VAL A 224 17.98 -16.95 11.31
C VAL A 224 17.39 -17.54 10.04
N ARG A 225 17.33 -18.86 9.99
CA ARG A 225 16.72 -19.57 8.88
C ARG A 225 15.24 -19.83 9.16
N ASP A 226 14.39 -19.57 8.17
CA ASP A 226 12.98 -19.92 8.16
C ASP A 226 12.64 -20.68 6.87
N ASP A 227 12.90 -21.98 6.88
CA ASP A 227 12.69 -22.90 5.75
C ASP A 227 11.20 -23.27 5.54
N ALA A 228 10.31 -22.82 6.43
CA ALA A 228 8.86 -23.01 6.35
C ALA A 228 8.13 -21.77 5.79
N GLY A 229 8.89 -20.76 5.36
CA GLY A 229 8.43 -19.47 4.85
C GLY A 229 7.88 -19.47 3.42
N VAL A 230 7.17 -20.51 3.00
CA VAL A 230 6.79 -20.75 1.59
C VAL A 230 5.81 -19.72 0.99
N ASN A 231 5.27 -18.81 1.82
CA ASN A 231 4.51 -17.65 1.38
C ASN A 231 4.56 -16.56 2.46
N THR A 232 4.19 -15.33 2.09
CA THR A 232 4.21 -14.16 2.99
C THR A 232 3.50 -14.39 4.31
N ALA A 233 2.34 -15.06 4.32
CA ALA A 233 1.63 -15.34 5.56
C ALA A 233 2.35 -16.37 6.44
N ALA A 234 3.03 -17.35 5.85
CA ALA A 234 3.84 -18.32 6.58
C ALA A 234 5.08 -17.66 7.19
N THR A 235 5.83 -16.90 6.38
CA THR A 235 6.96 -16.08 6.84
C THR A 235 6.58 -15.28 8.08
N LEU A 236 5.50 -14.49 7.98
CA LEU A 236 5.09 -13.60 9.08
C LEU A 236 4.62 -14.36 10.32
N ARG A 237 3.95 -15.52 10.17
CA ARG A 237 3.56 -16.37 11.31
C ARG A 237 4.75 -17.02 12.02
N ASN A 238 5.83 -17.28 11.29
CA ASN A 238 7.04 -17.91 11.82
C ASN A 238 7.93 -16.89 12.56
N LEU A 239 7.68 -15.59 12.42
CA LEU A 239 8.45 -14.55 13.09
C LEU A 239 8.22 -14.57 14.60
N ARG A 240 9.31 -14.51 15.35
CA ARG A 240 9.31 -14.26 16.79
C ARG A 240 9.32 -12.77 17.13
N SER A 241 9.90 -11.96 16.25
CA SER A 241 10.00 -10.50 16.39
C SER A 241 8.68 -9.82 16.02
N ARG A 242 8.34 -8.76 16.74
CA ARG A 242 7.12 -7.96 16.51
C ARG A 242 7.40 -6.66 15.79
N ARG A 243 8.65 -6.17 15.81
CA ARG A 243 9.08 -4.99 15.02
C ARG A 243 10.12 -5.40 14.01
N VAL A 244 9.80 -5.33 12.73
CA VAL A 244 10.66 -5.89 11.67
C VAL A 244 10.87 -4.95 10.51
N LEU A 245 12.02 -5.08 9.85
CA LEU A 245 12.28 -4.53 8.53
C LEU A 245 12.01 -5.58 7.47
N ALA A 246 10.94 -5.42 6.70
CA ALA A 246 10.62 -6.31 5.59
C ALA A 246 11.37 -5.88 4.33
N VAL A 247 12.27 -6.74 3.85
CA VAL A 247 13.06 -6.53 2.65
C VAL A 247 12.48 -7.33 1.49
N SER A 248 12.07 -6.61 0.45
CA SER A 248 11.57 -7.21 -0.79
C SER A 248 11.67 -6.20 -1.94
N HIS A 249 11.26 -6.61 -3.14
CA HIS A 249 11.09 -5.67 -4.24
C HIS A 249 9.85 -4.81 -4.05
N ASP A 250 9.88 -3.60 -4.62
CA ASP A 250 8.85 -2.56 -4.52
C ASP A 250 7.40 -3.07 -4.66
N TYR A 251 7.12 -3.88 -5.68
CA TYR A 251 5.79 -4.39 -5.99
C TYR A 251 5.18 -5.26 -4.89
N HIS A 252 6.00 -5.87 -4.02
CA HIS A 252 5.58 -6.87 -3.04
C HIS A 252 5.33 -6.28 -1.64
N LEU A 253 5.89 -5.10 -1.35
CA LEU A 253 5.96 -4.53 -0.01
C LEU A 253 4.58 -4.18 0.56
N ALA A 254 3.66 -3.70 -0.27
CA ALA A 254 2.30 -3.35 0.17
C ALA A 254 1.56 -4.55 0.77
N ARG A 255 1.67 -5.72 0.13
CA ARG A 255 1.02 -6.93 0.65
C ARG A 255 1.71 -7.46 1.90
N ILE A 256 3.03 -7.37 2.00
CA ILE A 256 3.74 -7.72 3.23
C ILE A 256 3.26 -6.84 4.38
N LYS A 257 3.21 -5.51 4.18
CA LYS A 257 2.79 -4.55 5.20
C LYS A 257 1.36 -4.82 5.68
N LEU A 258 0.43 -5.07 4.75
CA LEU A 258 -0.94 -5.47 5.06
C LEU A 258 -0.96 -6.74 5.91
N ALA A 259 -0.31 -7.82 5.45
CA ALA A 259 -0.34 -9.10 6.14
C ALA A 259 0.29 -9.02 7.54
N ALA A 260 1.35 -8.22 7.69
CA ALA A 260 2.03 -8.00 8.96
C ALA A 260 1.13 -7.23 9.95
N GLY A 261 0.49 -6.15 9.50
CA GLY A 261 -0.44 -5.36 10.34
C GLY A 261 -1.57 -6.21 10.91
N ARG A 262 -2.14 -7.10 10.08
CA ARG A 262 -3.18 -8.04 10.48
C ARG A 262 -2.72 -9.07 11.51
N MET A 263 -1.42 -9.32 11.63
CA MET A 263 -0.82 -10.22 12.63
C MET A 263 -0.25 -9.47 13.85
N GLY A 264 -0.50 -8.16 13.96
CA GLY A 264 0.04 -7.32 15.02
C GLY A 264 1.56 -7.15 14.94
N ILE A 265 2.14 -7.27 13.73
CA ILE A 265 3.57 -7.08 13.48
C ILE A 265 3.79 -5.67 12.93
N GLU A 266 4.59 -4.89 13.65
CA GLU A 266 5.02 -3.57 13.22
C GLU A 266 6.10 -3.69 12.13
N CYS A 267 5.65 -3.75 10.89
CA CYS A 267 6.51 -3.92 9.72
C CYS A 267 6.91 -2.59 9.09
N ALA A 268 8.19 -2.22 9.08
CA ALA A 268 8.70 -1.18 8.20
C ALA A 268 9.23 -1.81 6.90
N THR A 269 8.84 -1.27 5.75
CA THR A 269 9.20 -1.83 4.44
C THR A 269 10.44 -1.17 3.88
N VAL A 270 11.37 -1.97 3.35
CA VAL A 270 12.58 -1.48 2.69
C VAL A 270 12.65 -2.08 1.29
N PRO A 271 12.52 -1.26 0.22
CA PRO A 271 12.68 -1.74 -1.14
C PRO A 271 14.14 -2.02 -1.45
N CYS A 272 14.42 -3.21 -1.96
CA CYS A 272 15.71 -3.49 -2.57
C CYS A 272 15.74 -2.91 -4.00
N ALA A 273 16.91 -2.38 -4.39
CA ALA A 273 17.13 -1.93 -5.75
C ALA A 273 17.21 -3.11 -6.72
N GLU A 274 16.61 -2.98 -7.90
CA GLU A 274 16.75 -3.95 -8.98
C GLU A 274 18.14 -3.78 -9.62
N THR A 275 19.01 -4.78 -9.51
CA THR A 275 20.32 -4.76 -10.20
C THR A 275 20.15 -4.70 -11.72
N ARG A 276 19.08 -5.34 -12.23
CA ARG A 276 18.61 -5.21 -13.61
C ARG A 276 17.08 -5.17 -13.63
N PRO A 277 16.47 -4.41 -14.55
CA PRO A 277 15.01 -4.37 -14.67
C PRO A 277 14.42 -5.77 -14.80
N LEU A 278 13.45 -6.09 -13.94
CA LEU A 278 12.76 -7.38 -14.01
C LEU A 278 11.87 -7.46 -15.25
N THR A 279 12.19 -8.40 -16.15
CA THR A 279 11.47 -8.59 -17.43
C THR A 279 9.97 -8.85 -17.26
N ARG A 280 9.55 -9.42 -16.13
CA ARG A 280 8.14 -9.72 -15.81
C ARG A 280 7.56 -8.79 -14.73
N LYS A 281 8.11 -7.58 -14.53
CA LYS A 281 7.64 -6.65 -13.49
C LYS A 281 6.14 -6.35 -13.59
N ALA A 282 5.62 -6.07 -14.78
CA ALA A 282 4.20 -5.81 -15.00
C ALA A 282 3.31 -7.00 -14.57
N TRP A 283 3.74 -8.23 -14.86
CA TRP A 283 3.06 -9.44 -14.41
C TRP A 283 3.06 -9.58 -12.88
N TYR A 284 4.20 -9.30 -12.23
CA TYR A 284 4.26 -9.33 -10.77
C TYR A 284 3.37 -8.26 -10.13
N VAL A 285 3.36 -7.04 -10.66
CA VAL A 285 2.45 -5.98 -10.19
C VAL A 285 0.98 -6.39 -10.36
N ALA A 286 0.60 -6.92 -11.53
CA ALA A 286 -0.76 -7.40 -11.76
C ALA A 286 -1.16 -8.52 -10.77
N ARG A 287 -0.24 -9.46 -10.50
CA ARG A 287 -0.44 -10.51 -9.49
C ARG A 287 -0.62 -9.92 -8.10
N GLU A 288 0.12 -8.87 -7.73
CA GLU A 288 -0.01 -8.21 -6.43
C GLU A 288 -1.33 -7.43 -6.29
N VAL A 289 -1.81 -6.80 -7.37
CA VAL A 289 -3.15 -6.19 -7.42
C VAL A 289 -4.26 -7.22 -7.15
N ALA A 290 -4.10 -8.46 -7.62
CA ALA A 290 -5.03 -9.55 -7.33
C ALA A 290 -4.81 -10.17 -5.93
N ALA A 291 -3.56 -10.31 -5.50
CA ALA A 291 -3.20 -10.95 -4.23
C ALA A 291 -3.56 -10.07 -3.02
N PHE A 292 -3.49 -8.75 -3.14
CA PHE A 292 -3.82 -7.82 -2.06
C PHE A 292 -5.25 -8.01 -1.52
N PRO A 293 -6.32 -7.94 -2.34
CA PRO A 293 -7.68 -8.18 -1.86
C PRO A 293 -7.87 -9.61 -1.36
N TYR A 294 -7.23 -10.62 -1.97
CA TYR A 294 -7.27 -11.99 -1.46
C TYR A 294 -6.71 -12.09 -0.03
N TYR A 295 -5.57 -11.47 0.24
CA TYR A 295 -4.99 -11.45 1.59
C TYR A 295 -5.86 -10.68 2.57
N TYR A 296 -6.40 -9.54 2.14
CA TYR A 296 -7.30 -8.73 2.94
C TYR A 296 -8.58 -9.50 3.36
N LEU A 297 -9.19 -10.23 2.42
CA LEU A 297 -10.45 -10.95 2.63
C LEU A 297 -10.26 -12.29 3.36
N PHE A 298 -9.29 -13.10 2.93
CA PHE A 298 -9.24 -14.52 3.28
C PHE A 298 -8.05 -14.91 4.18
N ARG A 299 -7.01 -14.09 4.27
CA ARG A 299 -5.83 -14.37 5.12
C ARG A 299 -5.87 -13.49 6.37
N ARG A 300 -6.84 -13.79 7.24
CA ARG A 300 -6.89 -13.23 8.61
C ARG A 300 -5.91 -14.01 9.50
N ALA A 301 -5.30 -13.32 10.46
CA ALA A 301 -4.49 -13.95 11.50
C ALA A 301 -5.36 -14.87 12.36
#